data_AF-A0A1G7NNP4-F1
#
_entry.id   AF-A0A1G7NNP4-F1
#
_cell.length_a   1.000
_cell.length_b   1.000
_cell.length_c   1.000
_cell.angle_alpha   90.00
_cell.angle_beta   90.00
_cell.angle_gamma   90.00
#
_symmetry.space_group_name_H-M   'P 1'
#
loop_
_entity.id
_entity.type
_entity.pdbx_description
1 polymer ?
#
loop_
_entity_poly.entity_id
_entity_poly.type
_entity_poly.pdbx_seq_one_letter_code
_entity_poly.pdbx_strand_id
1 'polypeptide(L)'
;MKKKTKDTPTELRSSLDFTKTWTDHVTVFLIDTLGSMRFLICCALFFCLWILWNIHFVSFLKPFDPFPFPILEMSVSIFAIILSVSVLINQNRQSRIETIRSQVEFEVNVRAEEEVTRILAMVHEIHQHLGLRSVHDEQIDEMKESTDLKKIQRTVGRQEEK
;
A
#
# COMPACT_ATOMS: atom_id res chain seq x y z
N MET A 1 -18.99 14.60 -36.08
CA MET A 1 -19.34 15.61 -35.04
C MET A 1 -20.51 15.02 -34.23
N LYS A 2 -20.52 14.80 -32.91
CA LYS A 2 -19.82 15.38 -31.75
C LYS A 2 -19.56 14.26 -30.70
N LYS A 3 -18.46 14.39 -29.94
CA LYS A 3 -18.00 13.46 -28.90
C LYS A 3 -18.97 13.39 -27.71
N LYS A 4 -19.29 12.17 -27.28
CA LYS A 4 -20.04 11.82 -26.07
C LYS A 4 -19.02 11.56 -24.96
N THR A 5 -18.67 12.57 -24.19
CA THR A 5 -17.75 12.45 -23.04
C THR A 5 -18.17 13.46 -21.99
N LYS A 6 -18.78 12.97 -20.90
CA LYS A 6 -18.73 13.50 -19.52
C LYS A 6 -19.91 12.94 -18.70
N ASP A 7 -19.84 11.67 -18.33
CA ASP A 7 -20.58 11.14 -17.18
C ASP A 7 -19.56 10.38 -16.32
N THR A 8 -18.70 11.15 -15.64
CA THR A 8 -17.92 10.63 -14.52
C THR A 8 -18.85 10.64 -13.31
N PRO A 9 -19.12 9.51 -12.63
CA PRO A 9 -20.21 9.42 -11.67
C PRO A 9 -19.99 10.34 -10.47
N THR A 10 -20.91 11.27 -10.27
CA THR A 10 -21.02 12.12 -9.07
C THR A 10 -21.06 11.29 -7.78
N GLU A 11 -21.51 10.04 -7.83
CA GLU A 11 -21.55 9.09 -6.71
C GLU A 11 -20.16 8.60 -6.22
N LEU A 12 -19.16 8.58 -7.10
CA LEU A 12 -17.78 8.24 -6.69
C LEU A 12 -17.13 9.39 -5.92
N ARG A 13 -17.49 10.63 -6.26
CA ARG A 13 -16.98 11.83 -5.56
C ARG A 13 -17.58 11.96 -4.16
N SER A 14 -18.86 11.63 -3.94
CA SER A 14 -19.48 11.69 -2.61
C SER A 14 -18.92 10.66 -1.62
N SER A 15 -18.50 9.48 -2.11
CA SER A 15 -17.83 8.47 -1.28
C SER A 15 -16.35 8.80 -0.98
N LEU A 16 -15.76 9.73 -1.73
CA LEU A 16 -14.42 10.28 -1.48
C LEU A 16 -14.47 11.56 -0.60
N ASP A 17 -15.54 12.34 -0.68
CA ASP A 17 -15.72 13.60 0.07
C ASP A 17 -16.25 13.41 1.51
N PHE A 18 -16.68 12.21 1.91
CA PHE A 18 -17.21 11.97 3.27
C PHE A 18 -16.14 12.03 4.37
N THR A 19 -14.85 12.13 4.02
CA THR A 19 -13.73 12.25 4.96
C THR A 19 -13.17 13.68 5.03
N LYS A 20 -13.91 14.69 4.56
CA LYS A 20 -13.53 16.10 4.76
C LYS A 20 -13.92 16.59 6.16
N THR A 21 -13.54 15.80 7.16
CA THR A 21 -13.78 16.07 8.57
C THR A 21 -12.43 16.33 9.21
N TRP A 22 -12.37 17.32 10.10
CA TRP A 22 -11.18 17.80 10.84
C TRP A 22 -10.21 16.71 11.34
N THR A 23 -10.71 15.50 11.53
CA THR A 23 -9.98 14.27 11.82
C THR A 23 -8.87 13.94 10.82
N ASP A 24 -9.06 14.16 9.51
CA ASP A 24 -8.05 13.81 8.51
C ASP A 24 -6.80 14.68 8.64
N HIS A 25 -6.97 15.96 8.98
CA HIS A 25 -5.84 16.85 9.24
C HIS A 25 -5.06 16.43 10.48
N VAL A 26 -5.75 16.00 11.54
CA VAL A 26 -5.11 15.49 12.77
C VAL A 26 -4.42 14.16 12.50
N THR A 27 -5.05 13.26 11.74
CA THR A 27 -4.46 11.97 11.36
C THR A 27 -3.24 12.16 10.47
N VAL A 28 -3.29 13.04 9.46
CA VAL A 28 -2.14 13.34 8.59
C VAL A 28 -1.01 14.03 9.36
N PHE A 29 -1.33 14.99 10.25
CA PHE A 29 -0.33 15.65 11.10
C PHE A 29 0.32 14.69 12.09
N LEU A 30 -0.47 13.84 12.75
CA LEU A 30 0.04 12.80 13.63
C LEU A 30 0.91 11.83 12.85
N ILE A 31 0.49 11.35 11.68
CA ILE A 31 1.27 10.38 10.90
C ILE A 31 2.59 10.97 10.39
N ASP A 32 2.57 12.21 9.86
CA ASP A 32 3.79 12.88 9.39
C ASP A 32 4.76 13.14 10.54
N THR A 33 4.24 13.58 11.68
CA THR A 33 5.06 13.88 12.87
C THR A 33 5.60 12.60 13.50
N LEU A 34 4.77 11.55 13.66
CA LEU A 34 5.13 10.29 14.30
C LEU A 34 6.00 9.39 13.41
N GLY A 35 5.87 9.49 12.09
CA GLY A 35 6.68 8.76 11.12
C GLY A 35 8.07 9.35 10.90
N SER A 36 8.36 10.53 11.47
CA SER A 36 9.64 11.20 11.31
C SER A 36 10.69 10.64 12.27
N MET A 37 11.87 10.31 11.75
CA MET A 37 13.04 9.93 12.55
C MET A 37 13.40 10.98 13.62
N ARG A 38 13.07 12.26 13.35
CA ARG A 38 13.29 13.38 14.28
C ARG A 38 12.41 13.30 15.53
N PHE A 39 11.19 12.80 15.40
CA PHE A 39 10.26 12.67 16.53
C PHE A 39 10.71 11.58 17.50
N LEU A 40 11.15 10.42 16.97
CA LEU A 40 11.73 9.34 17.77
C LEU A 40 12.91 9.85 18.63
N ILE A 41 13.83 10.61 18.03
CA ILE A 41 14.99 11.18 18.73
C ILE A 41 14.53 12.18 19.81
N CYS A 42 13.53 13.02 19.53
CA CYS A 42 12.97 13.96 20.50
C CYS A 42 12.36 13.23 21.71
N CYS A 43 11.57 12.17 21.49
CA CYS A 43 11.02 11.35 22.57
C CYS A 43 12.12 10.67 23.40
N ALA A 44 13.15 10.12 22.75
CA ALA A 44 14.28 9.50 23.45
C ALA A 44 15.01 10.52 24.34
N LEU A 45 15.27 11.74 23.83
CA LEU A 45 15.86 12.82 24.61
C LEU A 45 14.97 13.25 25.78
N PHE A 46 13.65 13.34 25.58
CA PHE A 46 12.70 13.65 26.65
C PHE A 46 12.76 12.62 27.78
N PHE A 47 12.76 11.31 27.45
CA PHE A 47 12.92 10.26 28.45
C PHE A 47 14.26 10.33 29.17
N CYS A 48 15.36 10.52 28.43
CA CYS A 48 16.68 10.68 29.04
C CYS A 48 16.71 11.88 30.01
N LEU A 49 16.17 13.04 29.61
CA LEU A 49 16.11 14.23 30.47
C LEU A 49 15.24 13.99 31.70
N TRP A 50 14.09 13.32 31.57
CA TRP A 50 13.21 12.98 32.69
C TRP A 50 13.89 12.06 33.70
N ILE A 51 14.60 11.04 33.21
CA ILE A 51 15.34 10.10 34.03
C ILE A 51 16.51 10.81 34.73
N LEU A 52 17.29 11.63 34.01
CA LEU A 52 18.39 12.42 34.58
C LEU A 52 17.89 13.39 35.67
N TRP A 53 16.73 14.01 35.46
CA TRP A 53 16.10 14.90 36.44
C TRP A 53 15.71 14.15 37.73
N ASN A 54 15.24 12.90 37.62
CA ASN A 54 14.80 12.12 38.77
C ASN A 54 15.91 11.27 39.45
N ILE A 55 17.05 11.03 38.80
CA ILE A 55 18.22 10.31 39.38
C ILE A 55 19.04 11.18 40.37
N HIS A 56 18.41 12.14 41.05
CA HIS A 56 19.03 12.85 42.17
C HIS A 56 20.28 13.70 41.82
N PHE A 57 20.43 14.15 40.57
CA PHE A 57 21.51 15.09 40.22
C PHE A 57 21.39 16.43 40.97
N VAL A 58 20.17 16.76 41.44
CA VAL A 58 19.91 17.91 42.31
C VAL A 58 19.52 17.39 43.70
N SER A 59 20.51 17.28 44.60
CA SER A 59 20.35 16.78 45.98
C SER A 59 19.40 17.60 46.89
N PHE A 60 18.69 18.58 46.33
CA PHE A 60 17.87 19.57 47.06
C PHE A 60 16.36 19.49 46.75
N LEU A 61 15.93 18.71 45.76
CA LEU A 61 14.51 18.53 45.45
C LEU A 61 14.04 17.11 45.75
N LYS A 62 12.87 17.01 46.39
CA LYS A 62 12.16 15.74 46.63
C LYS A 62 11.93 15.04 45.28
N PRO A 63 12.20 13.72 45.16
CA PRO A 63 11.97 12.99 43.91
C PRO A 63 10.51 13.18 43.47
N PHE A 64 10.30 13.77 42.29
CA PHE A 64 8.97 14.01 41.74
C PHE A 64 8.33 12.68 41.30
N ASP A 65 9.14 11.78 40.73
CA ASP A 65 8.75 10.46 40.28
C ASP A 65 9.79 9.43 40.78
N PRO A 66 9.61 8.87 42.00
CA PRO A 66 10.53 7.87 42.55
C PRO A 66 10.59 6.63 41.65
N PHE A 67 11.76 6.01 41.56
CA PHE A 67 11.90 4.71 40.91
C PHE A 67 10.86 3.73 41.52
N PRO A 68 9.95 3.13 40.74
CA PRO A 68 10.05 2.76 39.31
C PRO A 68 9.42 3.72 38.27
N PHE A 69 9.22 5.01 38.56
CA PHE A 69 8.62 6.03 37.67
C PHE A 69 7.12 5.82 37.28
N PRO A 70 6.18 5.70 38.25
CA PRO A 70 4.77 5.45 37.94
C PRO A 70 4.10 6.49 37.03
N ILE A 71 4.49 7.77 37.14
CA ILE A 71 3.86 8.86 36.38
C ILE A 71 4.30 8.79 34.91
N LEU A 72 5.59 8.55 34.68
CA LEU A 72 6.14 8.36 33.35
C LEU A 72 5.52 7.14 32.67
N GLU A 73 5.48 6.00 33.37
CA GLU A 73 4.94 4.74 32.84
C GLU A 73 3.47 4.89 32.41
N MET A 74 2.63 5.50 33.25
CA MET A 74 1.23 5.74 32.92
C MET A 74 1.09 6.62 31.66
N SER A 75 1.86 7.70 31.58
CA SER A 75 1.80 8.64 30.45
C SER A 75 2.24 7.98 29.15
N VAL A 76 3.31 7.17 29.19
CA VAL A 76 3.81 6.41 28.04
C VAL A 76 2.81 5.37 27.58
N SER A 77 2.13 4.67 28.49
CA SER A 77 1.16 3.64 28.13
C SER A 77 -0.01 4.22 27.31
N ILE A 78 -0.56 5.35 27.74
CA ILE A 78 -1.66 6.03 27.03
C ILE A 78 -1.16 6.53 25.67
N PHE A 79 0.03 7.12 25.64
CA PHE A 79 0.63 7.57 24.38
C PHE A 79 0.81 6.41 23.40
N ALA A 80 1.32 5.27 23.86
CA ALA A 80 1.52 4.06 23.06
C ALA A 80 0.21 3.50 22.47
N ILE A 81 -0.90 3.53 23.23
CA ILE A 81 -2.22 3.11 22.72
C ILE A 81 -2.65 4.00 21.56
N ILE A 82 -2.53 5.33 21.70
CA ILE A 82 -2.88 6.29 20.65
C ILE A 82 -2.00 6.06 19.41
N LEU A 83 -0.70 5.84 19.59
CA LEU A 83 0.21 5.50 18.49
C LEU A 83 -0.21 4.23 17.76
N SER A 84 -0.50 3.16 18.50
CA SER A 84 -0.89 1.87 17.94
C SER A 84 -2.17 1.98 17.09
N VAL A 85 -3.20 2.66 17.60
CA VAL A 85 -4.43 2.89 16.84
C VAL A 85 -4.18 3.75 15.60
N SER A 86 -3.36 4.81 15.71
CA SER A 86 -2.99 5.65 14.56
C SER A 86 -2.25 4.84 13.49
N VAL A 87 -1.33 3.96 13.89
CA VAL A 87 -0.62 3.05 12.99
C VAL A 87 -1.61 2.09 12.31
N LEU A 88 -2.55 1.50 13.06
CA LEU A 88 -3.55 0.58 12.53
C LEU A 88 -4.46 1.27 11.49
N ILE A 89 -4.89 2.50 11.76
CA ILE A 89 -5.68 3.30 10.80
C ILE A 89 -4.89 3.51 9.50
N ASN A 90 -3.61 3.88 9.62
CA ASN A 90 -2.77 4.09 8.44
C ASN A 90 -2.52 2.78 7.68
N GLN A 91 -2.26 1.68 8.39
CA GLN A 91 -2.11 0.35 7.80
C GLN A 91 -3.38 -0.08 7.04
N ASN A 92 -4.56 0.11 7.63
CA ASN A 92 -5.83 -0.21 6.96
C ASN A 92 -6.04 0.65 5.71
N ARG A 93 -5.70 1.94 5.76
CA ARG A 93 -5.76 2.84 4.60
C ARG A 93 -4.82 2.38 3.48
N GLN A 94 -3.57 2.09 3.81
CA GLN A 94 -2.58 1.63 2.84
C GLN A 94 -2.95 0.28 2.25
N SER A 95 -3.47 -0.65 3.06
CA SER A 95 -3.95 -1.96 2.60
C SER A 95 -5.05 -1.82 1.53
N ARG A 96 -6.03 -0.95 1.74
CA ARG A 96 -7.08 -0.67 0.74
C ARG A 96 -6.53 -0.10 -0.57
N ILE A 97 -5.57 0.82 -0.48
CA ILE A 97 -4.92 1.40 -1.67
C ILE A 97 -4.14 0.31 -2.40
N GLU A 98 -3.42 -0.54 -1.68
CA GLU A 98 -2.64 -1.63 -2.24
C GLU A 98 -3.53 -2.67 -2.95
N THR A 99 -4.69 -3.01 -2.37
CA THR A 99 -5.67 -3.89 -3.05
C THR A 99 -6.14 -3.31 -4.38
N ILE A 100 -6.50 -2.03 -4.41
CA ILE A 100 -6.95 -1.38 -5.67
C ILE A 100 -5.80 -1.34 -6.68
N ARG A 101 -4.60 -0.98 -6.22
CA ARG A 101 -3.40 -0.93 -7.06
C ARG A 101 -3.11 -2.31 -7.67
N SER A 102 -3.16 -3.36 -6.87
CA SER A 102 -2.96 -4.74 -7.32
C SER A 102 -3.99 -5.17 -8.37
N GLN A 103 -5.27 -4.80 -8.19
CA GLN A 103 -6.31 -5.08 -9.18
C GLN A 103 -6.05 -4.37 -10.51
N VAL A 104 -5.65 -3.09 -10.46
CA VAL A 104 -5.32 -2.31 -11.67
C VAL A 104 -4.08 -2.87 -12.37
N GLU A 105 -3.02 -3.18 -11.61
CA GLU A 105 -1.80 -3.79 -12.15
C GLU A 105 -2.10 -5.13 -12.80
N PHE A 106 -2.96 -5.95 -12.19
CA PHE A 106 -3.43 -7.20 -12.78
C PHE A 106 -4.16 -6.95 -14.11
N GLU A 107 -5.15 -6.06 -14.16
CA GLU A 107 -5.90 -5.77 -15.38
C GLU A 107 -4.99 -5.25 -16.52
N VAL A 108 -4.06 -4.35 -16.20
CA VAL A 108 -3.08 -3.85 -17.17
C VAL A 108 -2.21 -4.98 -17.70
N ASN A 109 -1.72 -5.86 -16.81
CA ASN A 109 -0.92 -7.00 -17.23
C ASN A 109 -1.71 -7.94 -18.14
N VAL A 110 -2.97 -8.22 -17.82
CA VAL A 110 -3.85 -9.04 -18.67
C VAL A 110 -3.99 -8.45 -20.06
N ARG A 111 -4.26 -7.13 -20.17
CA ARG A 111 -4.39 -6.48 -21.47
C ARG A 111 -3.07 -6.46 -22.24
N ALA A 112 -1.96 -6.24 -21.56
CA ALA A 112 -0.63 -6.28 -22.18
C ALA A 112 -0.34 -7.67 -22.76
N GLU A 113 -0.67 -8.75 -22.05
CA GLU A 113 -0.51 -10.12 -22.55
C GLU A 113 -1.38 -10.40 -23.78
N GLU A 114 -2.63 -9.92 -23.81
CA GLU A 114 -3.50 -10.03 -25.00
C GLU A 114 -2.92 -9.27 -26.21
N GLU A 115 -2.38 -8.06 -25.99
CA GLU A 115 -1.75 -7.27 -27.03
C GLU A 115 -0.48 -7.93 -27.56
N VAL A 116 0.38 -8.46 -26.68
CA VAL A 116 1.60 -9.21 -27.04
C VAL A 116 1.24 -10.45 -27.84
N THR A 117 0.21 -11.20 -27.42
CA THR A 117 -0.26 -12.39 -28.16
C THR A 117 -0.75 -12.02 -29.55
N ARG A 118 -1.49 -10.91 -29.68
CA ARG A 118 -1.96 -10.42 -30.99
C ARG A 118 -0.79 -10.00 -31.88
N ILE A 119 0.21 -9.33 -31.33
CA ILE A 119 1.43 -8.98 -32.07
C ILE A 119 2.17 -10.24 -32.52
N LEU A 120 2.33 -11.23 -31.64
CA LEU A 120 2.96 -12.51 -31.97
C LEU A 120 2.21 -13.23 -33.09
N ALA A 121 0.88 -13.24 -33.06
CA ALA A 121 0.05 -13.81 -34.12
C ALA A 121 0.23 -13.08 -35.45
N MET A 122 0.23 -11.75 -35.47
CA MET A 122 0.45 -10.95 -36.69
C MET A 122 1.86 -11.17 -37.26
N VAL A 123 2.88 -11.23 -36.40
CA VAL A 123 4.27 -11.50 -36.82
C VAL A 123 4.38 -12.90 -37.42
N HIS A 124 3.73 -13.90 -36.80
CA HIS A 124 3.69 -15.26 -37.33
C HIS A 124 3.00 -15.34 -38.70
N GLU A 125 1.90 -14.61 -38.91
CA GLU A 125 1.20 -14.53 -40.20
C GLU A 125 2.10 -13.91 -41.30
N ILE A 126 2.79 -12.80 -40.99
CA ILE A 126 3.74 -12.18 -41.91
C ILE A 126 4.88 -13.14 -42.28
N HIS A 127 5.41 -13.84 -41.28
CA HIS A 127 6.49 -14.80 -41.45
C HIS A 127 6.07 -15.97 -42.36
N GLN A 128 4.85 -16.50 -42.20
CA GLN A 128 4.28 -17.50 -43.10
C GLN A 128 4.09 -16.96 -44.53
N HIS A 129 3.56 -15.75 -44.70
CA HIS A 129 3.37 -15.12 -46.02
C HIS A 129 4.68 -14.89 -46.78
N LEU A 130 5.78 -14.63 -46.07
CA LEU A 130 7.11 -14.43 -46.69
C LEU A 130 7.79 -15.76 -47.07
N GLY A 131 7.17 -16.91 -46.79
CA GLY A 131 7.75 -18.24 -47.09
C GLY A 131 9.01 -18.55 -46.28
N LEU A 132 9.29 -17.74 -45.25
CA LEU A 132 10.36 -17.98 -44.30
C LEU A 132 9.89 -19.13 -43.41
N ARG A 133 10.23 -20.35 -43.75
CA ARG A 133 9.90 -21.51 -42.90
C ARG A 133 10.96 -21.55 -41.79
N SER A 134 10.63 -21.02 -40.62
CA SER A 134 11.55 -20.98 -39.47
C SER A 134 11.50 -22.29 -38.71
N VAL A 135 12.66 -22.68 -38.18
CA VAL A 135 12.91 -23.90 -37.42
C VAL A 135 12.26 -23.85 -36.02
N HIS A 136 11.58 -22.76 -35.63
CA HIS A 136 11.09 -22.52 -34.26
C HIS A 136 9.56 -22.27 -34.17
N ASP A 137 8.77 -22.75 -35.14
CA ASP A 137 7.30 -22.61 -35.10
C ASP A 137 6.68 -23.24 -33.83
N GLU A 138 7.27 -24.32 -33.32
CA GLU A 138 6.85 -24.98 -32.08
C GLU A 138 7.02 -24.07 -30.85
N GLN A 139 8.11 -23.30 -30.75
CA GLN A 139 8.32 -22.35 -29.65
C GLN A 139 7.38 -21.14 -29.72
N ILE A 140 7.02 -20.69 -30.93
CA ILE A 140 6.07 -19.59 -31.14
C ILE A 140 4.66 -20.03 -30.73
N ASP A 141 4.26 -21.26 -31.06
CA ASP A 141 2.96 -21.81 -30.64
C ASP A 141 2.94 -22.11 -29.13
N GLU A 142 4.05 -22.59 -28.55
CA GLU A 142 4.18 -22.79 -27.10
C GLU A 142 4.14 -21.44 -26.33
N MET A 143 4.72 -20.38 -26.89
CA MET A 143 4.58 -19.01 -26.36
C MET A 143 3.14 -18.50 -26.45
N LYS A 144 2.41 -18.75 -27.55
CA LYS A 144 0.97 -18.40 -27.63
C LYS A 144 0.12 -19.18 -26.61
N GLU A 145 0.48 -20.44 -26.35
CA GLU A 145 -0.28 -21.31 -25.43
C GLU A 145 -0.01 -20.98 -23.96
N SER A 146 1.23 -20.65 -23.59
CA SER A 146 1.60 -20.25 -22.22
C SER A 146 1.08 -18.85 -21.83
N THR A 147 0.84 -17.98 -22.81
CA THR A 147 0.25 -16.64 -22.60
C THR A 147 -1.30 -16.64 -22.59
N ASP A 148 -1.99 -17.74 -22.91
CA ASP A 148 -3.47 -17.77 -22.89
C ASP A 148 -4.03 -17.68 -21.47
N LEU A 149 -4.30 -16.44 -21.08
CA LEU A 149 -4.77 -16.05 -19.75
C LEU A 149 -6.09 -16.74 -19.36
N LYS A 150 -6.88 -17.20 -20.34
CA LYS A 150 -8.10 -18.00 -20.10
C LYS A 150 -7.81 -19.35 -19.47
N LYS A 151 -6.64 -19.95 -19.71
CA LYS A 151 -6.23 -21.24 -19.14
C LYS A 151 -5.84 -21.08 -17.67
N ILE A 152 -5.14 -19.99 -17.32
CA ILE A 152 -4.77 -19.63 -15.95
C ILE A 152 -6.02 -19.29 -15.12
N GLN A 153 -6.92 -18.45 -15.65
CA GLN A 153 -8.16 -18.08 -14.97
C GLN A 153 -9.06 -19.30 -14.67
N ARG A 154 -9.11 -20.28 -15.59
CA ARG A 154 -9.82 -21.56 -15.39
C ARG A 154 -9.19 -22.49 -14.37
N THR A 155 -7.88 -22.38 -14.16
CA THR A 155 -7.13 -23.24 -13.23
C THR A 155 -7.23 -22.70 -11.81
N VAL A 156 -7.15 -21.38 -11.64
CA VAL A 156 -7.33 -20.69 -10.34
C VAL A 156 -8.77 -20.78 -9.85
N GLY A 157 -9.77 -20.49 -10.70
CA GLY A 157 -11.18 -20.58 -10.31
C GLY A 157 -11.64 -22.00 -9.92
N ARG A 158 -10.95 -23.05 -10.38
CA ARG A 158 -11.21 -24.44 -9.99
C ARG A 158 -10.58 -24.83 -8.64
N GLN A 159 -9.57 -24.08 -8.17
CA GLN A 159 -8.94 -24.31 -6.88
C GLN A 159 -9.68 -23.65 -5.71
N GLU A 160 -10.47 -22.60 -5.96
CA GLU A 160 -11.31 -21.98 -4.92
C GLU A 160 -12.61 -22.75 -4.63
N GLU A 161 -13.02 -23.70 -5.50
CA GLU A 161 -14.23 -24.53 -5.33
C GLU A 161 -13.98 -25.90 -4.64
N LYS A 162 -12.77 -26.18 -4.14
CA LYS A 162 -12.45 -27.42 -3.40
C LYS A 162 -11.97 -27.13 -1.99
#